data_AF-A0A0N4XVL4-F1
#
_entry.id   AF-A0A0N4XVL4-F1
#
_cell.length_a   1.000
_cell.length_b   1.000
_cell.length_c   1.000
_cell.angle_alpha   90.00
_cell.angle_beta   90.00
_cell.angle_gamma   90.00
#
_symmetry.space_group_name_H-M   'P 1'
#
loop_
_entity.id
_entity.type
_entity.pdbx_description
1 polymer ?
#
loop_
_entity_poly.entity_id
_entity_poly.type
_entity_poly.pdbx_seq_one_letter_code
_entity_poly.pdbx_strand_id
1 'polypeptide(L)'
;MSWDPETSVRYGGAQAAGSDLDEDEARKVAERERKKEEVRKRLEEASRAKKAKKGFLTPERKKKLRKLLMMKAAEDLKQQQMLKEQERQRVLQERIIPLPDLDDCDDLEEVYNQMRERLIALESENYDVSYTVRQKDFEINELTIAVNDLRGKFVKPTLKKVSKTEGKFDKLKKKEAAKVDFRSNLKTIDKNQYAMEEVSLTLEKINSPLAAYWIDPFGTHQLAPRRISSNSDCID
;
A
#
# COMPACT_ATOMS: atom_id res chain seq x y z
N MET A 1 40.09 -17.11 96.55
CA MET A 1 41.09 -18.16 96.25
C MET A 1 40.73 -18.72 94.88
N SER A 2 41.39 -18.30 93.78
CA SER A 2 42.70 -18.77 93.25
C SER A 2 42.55 -19.88 92.18
N TRP A 3 42.96 -19.56 90.93
CA TRP A 3 43.74 -20.38 89.96
C TRP A 3 43.22 -21.79 89.55
N ASP A 4 43.33 -22.31 88.32
CA ASP A 4 43.88 -21.90 87.01
C ASP A 4 43.45 -22.97 85.95
N PRO A 5 43.90 -22.99 84.67
CA PRO A 5 43.21 -23.63 83.56
C PRO A 5 44.00 -24.87 83.06
N GLU A 6 43.55 -25.44 81.94
CA GLU A 6 44.27 -26.40 81.09
C GLU A 6 44.66 -27.79 81.66
N THR A 7 43.97 -28.83 81.17
CA THR A 7 44.50 -29.78 80.17
C THR A 7 43.74 -31.11 80.23
N SER A 8 43.07 -31.50 79.15
CA SER A 8 43.37 -32.78 78.50
C SER A 8 42.66 -32.84 77.15
N VAL A 9 43.46 -32.80 76.09
CA VAL A 9 43.05 -33.26 74.77
C VAL A 9 42.77 -34.75 74.87
N ARG A 10 41.53 -35.18 74.58
CA ARG A 10 41.25 -36.52 74.09
C ARG A 10 40.32 -36.46 72.88
N TYR A 11 40.90 -36.87 71.77
CA TYR A 11 40.28 -37.08 70.47
C TYR A 11 39.26 -38.22 70.51
N GLY A 12 38.14 -38.09 69.79
CA GLY A 12 37.36 -39.23 69.33
C GLY A 12 35.85 -39.01 69.23
N GLY A 13 35.33 -39.02 68.00
CA GLY A 13 33.95 -39.46 67.73
C GLY A 13 33.09 -38.51 66.89
N ALA A 14 33.09 -38.72 65.58
CA ALA A 14 32.09 -38.16 64.67
C ALA A 14 30.73 -38.83 64.91
N GLN A 15 29.65 -38.06 64.94
CA GLN A 15 28.30 -38.55 64.65
C GLN A 15 27.58 -37.57 63.73
N ALA A 16 27.42 -38.01 62.49
CA ALA A 16 26.63 -37.37 61.44
C ALA A 16 25.14 -37.55 61.75
N ALA A 17 24.39 -36.45 61.73
CA ALA A 17 22.93 -36.43 61.67
C ALA A 17 22.54 -35.25 60.78
N GLY A 18 22.69 -35.41 59.47
CA GLY A 18 22.49 -34.35 58.47
C GLY A 18 22.27 -34.90 57.06
N SER A 19 21.63 -36.06 56.93
CA SER A 19 21.30 -36.67 55.63
C SER A 19 19.80 -36.79 55.36
N ASP A 20 18.98 -36.89 56.40
CA ASP A 20 17.57 -37.26 56.23
C ASP A 20 16.65 -36.05 55.97
N LEU A 21 17.07 -34.84 56.38
CA LEU A 21 16.33 -33.59 56.11
C LEU A 21 16.47 -33.13 54.65
N ASP A 22 17.63 -33.36 54.04
CA ASP A 22 17.90 -32.95 52.65
C ASP A 22 17.14 -33.81 51.62
N GLU A 23 16.93 -35.11 51.91
CA GLU A 23 16.15 -36.00 51.04
C GLU A 23 14.65 -35.69 51.04
N ASP A 24 14.08 -35.32 52.21
CA ASP A 24 12.67 -34.95 52.32
C ASP A 24 12.37 -33.58 51.68
N GLU A 25 13.32 -32.65 51.74
CA GLU A 25 13.23 -31.39 51.01
C GLU A 25 13.36 -31.59 49.49
N ALA A 26 14.26 -32.47 49.05
CA ALA A 26 14.40 -32.84 47.63
C ALA A 26 13.11 -33.48 47.08
N ARG A 27 12.42 -34.34 47.84
CA ARG A 27 11.11 -34.91 47.44
C ARG A 27 10.03 -33.85 47.31
N LYS A 28 9.96 -32.88 48.23
CA LYS A 28 8.99 -31.77 48.18
C LYS A 28 9.24 -30.84 46.99
N VAL A 29 10.51 -30.61 46.63
CA VAL A 29 10.87 -29.81 45.44
C VAL A 29 10.48 -30.55 44.17
N ALA A 30 10.81 -31.84 44.05
CA ALA A 30 10.45 -32.67 42.90
C ALA A 30 8.93 -32.77 42.71
N GLU A 31 8.16 -32.88 43.80
CA GLU A 31 6.70 -32.90 43.74
C GLU A 31 6.11 -31.55 43.28
N ARG A 32 6.67 -30.43 43.74
CA ARG A 32 6.28 -29.08 43.28
C ARG A 32 6.64 -28.86 41.81
N GLU A 33 7.77 -29.37 41.34
CA GLU A 33 8.16 -29.29 39.93
C GLU A 33 7.26 -30.13 39.04
N ARG A 34 6.90 -31.34 39.45
CA ARG A 34 5.89 -32.17 38.74
C ARG A 34 4.54 -31.46 38.65
N LYS A 35 4.08 -30.85 39.74
CA LYS A 35 2.83 -30.05 39.75
C LYS A 35 2.92 -28.82 38.85
N LYS A 36 4.07 -28.14 38.79
CA LYS A 36 4.29 -26.99 37.89
C LYS A 36 4.32 -27.41 36.42
N GLU A 37 4.96 -28.54 36.10
CA GLU A 37 5.04 -29.08 34.76
C GLU A 37 3.66 -29.53 34.25
N GLU A 38 2.87 -30.17 35.11
CA GLU A 38 1.50 -30.57 34.78
C GLU A 38 0.60 -29.36 34.51
N VAL A 39 0.69 -28.31 35.34
CA VAL A 39 -0.04 -27.05 35.11
C VAL A 39 0.39 -26.38 33.82
N ARG A 40 1.71 -26.37 33.52
CA ARG A 40 2.26 -25.82 32.28
C ARG A 40 1.76 -26.59 31.06
N LYS A 41 1.75 -27.92 31.12
CA LYS A 41 1.25 -28.81 30.07
C LYS A 41 -0.25 -28.59 29.83
N ARG A 42 -1.04 -28.49 30.90
CA ARG A 42 -2.48 -28.18 30.83
C ARG A 42 -2.77 -26.80 30.22
N LEU A 43 -1.93 -25.80 30.55
CA LEU A 43 -2.04 -24.45 29.97
C LEU A 43 -1.68 -24.44 28.48
N GLU A 44 -0.65 -25.21 28.09
CA GLU A 44 -0.21 -25.35 26.71
C GLU A 44 -1.25 -26.08 25.85
N GLU A 45 -1.81 -27.18 26.33
CA GLU A 45 -2.88 -27.94 25.66
C GLU A 45 -4.17 -27.11 25.52
N ALA A 46 -4.56 -26.36 26.56
CA ALA A 46 -5.68 -25.42 26.48
C ALA A 46 -5.43 -24.29 25.47
N SER A 47 -4.18 -23.81 25.34
CA SER A 47 -3.81 -22.81 24.34
C SER A 47 -3.83 -23.39 22.92
N ARG A 48 -3.42 -24.65 22.74
CA ARG A 48 -3.37 -25.35 21.45
C ARG A 48 -4.78 -25.69 20.96
N ALA A 49 -5.68 -26.10 21.85
CA ALA A 49 -7.09 -26.30 21.55
C ALA A 49 -7.81 -24.99 21.18
N LYS A 50 -7.46 -23.86 21.81
CA LYS A 50 -7.97 -22.52 21.44
C LYS A 50 -7.41 -22.04 20.09
N LYS A 51 -6.16 -22.39 19.75
CA LYS A 51 -5.55 -22.11 18.43
C LYS A 51 -6.16 -22.96 17.31
N ALA A 52 -6.47 -24.22 17.58
CA ALA A 52 -7.08 -25.14 16.61
C ALA A 52 -8.52 -24.75 16.21
N LYS A 53 -9.27 -24.07 17.10
CA LYS A 53 -10.63 -23.57 16.82
C LYS A 53 -10.67 -22.21 16.10
N LYS A 54 -9.52 -21.60 15.76
CA LYS A 54 -9.45 -20.30 15.08
C LYS A 54 -9.60 -20.50 13.56
N GLY A 55 -10.85 -20.43 13.11
CA GLY A 55 -11.34 -20.88 11.81
C GLY A 55 -10.58 -20.42 10.55
N PHE A 56 -10.59 -21.31 9.56
CA PHE A 56 -10.33 -21.26 8.10
C PHE A 56 -9.23 -20.34 7.52
N LEU A 57 -8.91 -19.20 8.12
CA LEU A 57 -7.88 -18.29 7.64
C LEU A 57 -7.25 -17.53 8.81
N THR A 58 -5.94 -17.63 8.98
CA THR A 58 -5.23 -16.77 9.93
C THR A 58 -5.41 -15.30 9.51
N PRO A 59 -5.56 -14.37 10.47
CA PRO A 59 -5.77 -12.96 10.15
C PRO A 59 -4.63 -12.37 9.29
N GLU A 60 -3.41 -12.87 9.46
CA GLU A 60 -2.24 -12.54 8.64
C GLU A 60 -2.39 -13.01 7.20
N ARG A 61 -2.83 -14.26 6.98
CA ARG A 61 -3.08 -14.79 5.62
C ARG A 61 -4.20 -14.01 4.93
N LYS A 62 -5.26 -13.62 5.65
CA LYS A 62 -6.33 -12.77 5.13
C LYS A 62 -5.83 -11.39 4.69
N LYS A 63 -4.94 -10.77 5.48
CA LYS A 63 -4.32 -9.48 5.15
C LYS A 63 -3.42 -9.59 3.92
N LYS A 64 -2.57 -10.62 3.85
CA LYS A 64 -1.71 -10.88 2.68
C LYS A 64 -2.54 -11.10 1.42
N LEU A 65 -3.62 -11.89 1.51
CA LEU A 65 -4.52 -12.13 0.39
C LEU A 65 -5.20 -10.85 -0.09
N ARG A 66 -5.74 -10.01 0.81
CA ARG A 66 -6.34 -8.72 0.43
C ARG A 66 -5.33 -7.82 -0.29
N LYS A 67 -4.07 -7.78 0.18
CA LYS A 67 -3.00 -7.03 -0.47
C LYS A 67 -2.75 -7.56 -1.89
N LEU A 68 -2.62 -8.87 -2.06
CA LEU A 68 -2.40 -9.49 -3.38
C LEU A 68 -3.56 -9.22 -4.34
N LEU A 69 -4.81 -9.27 -3.86
CA LEU A 69 -5.98 -8.96 -4.67
C LEU A 69 -6.01 -7.48 -5.10
N MET A 70 -5.68 -6.55 -4.21
CA MET A 70 -5.59 -5.13 -4.55
C MET A 70 -4.45 -4.84 -5.51
N MET A 71 -3.30 -5.50 -5.34
CA MET A 71 -2.16 -5.37 -6.26
C MET A 71 -2.52 -5.89 -7.65
N LYS A 72 -3.10 -7.09 -7.73
CA LYS A 72 -3.57 -7.66 -9.01
C LYS A 72 -4.63 -6.77 -9.67
N ALA A 73 -5.62 -6.29 -8.91
CA ALA A 73 -6.63 -5.39 -9.46
C ALA A 73 -6.04 -4.08 -10.00
N ALA A 74 -5.00 -3.54 -9.35
CA ALA A 74 -4.30 -2.36 -9.83
C ALA A 74 -3.46 -2.63 -11.08
N GLU A 75 -2.83 -3.81 -11.18
CA GLU A 75 -2.11 -4.27 -12.37
C GLU A 75 -3.06 -4.49 -13.54
N ASP A 76 -4.17 -5.20 -13.32
CA ASP A 76 -5.21 -5.47 -14.31
C ASP A 76 -5.83 -4.15 -14.83
N LEU A 77 -6.07 -3.17 -13.95
CA LEU A 77 -6.57 -1.85 -14.34
C LEU A 77 -5.61 -1.11 -15.26
N LYS A 78 -4.30 -1.17 -14.98
CA LYS A 78 -3.27 -0.54 -15.84
C LYS A 78 -3.17 -1.24 -17.19
N GLN A 79 -3.22 -2.57 -17.22
CA GLN A 79 -3.21 -3.34 -18.46
C GLN A 79 -4.42 -3.02 -19.32
N GLN A 80 -5.62 -2.94 -18.73
CA GLN A 80 -6.83 -2.53 -19.45
C GLN A 80 -6.73 -1.12 -20.02
N GLN A 81 -6.16 -0.17 -19.27
CA GLN A 81 -5.91 1.19 -19.76
C GLN A 81 -4.95 1.19 -20.95
N MET A 82 -3.86 0.42 -20.88
CA MET A 82 -2.90 0.30 -21.96
C MET A 82 -3.52 -0.31 -23.22
N LEU A 83 -4.28 -1.40 -23.08
CA LEU A 83 -4.99 -2.04 -24.20
C LEU A 83 -6.04 -1.11 -24.81
N LYS A 84 -6.80 -0.37 -23.98
CA LYS A 84 -7.80 0.60 -24.45
C LYS A 84 -7.14 1.74 -25.21
N GLU A 85 -5.99 2.22 -24.77
CA GLU A 85 -5.25 3.26 -25.49
C GLU A 85 -4.65 2.72 -26.80
N GLN A 86 -4.09 1.52 -26.81
CA GLN A 86 -3.60 0.87 -28.05
C GLN A 86 -4.73 0.67 -29.06
N GLU A 87 -5.88 0.17 -28.60
CA GLU A 87 -7.07 0.00 -29.44
C GLU A 87 -7.57 1.35 -29.98
N ARG A 88 -7.58 2.38 -29.12
CA ARG A 88 -7.91 3.75 -29.54
C ARG A 88 -6.96 4.21 -30.65
N GLN A 89 -5.65 4.05 -30.49
CA GLN A 89 -4.67 4.43 -31.51
C GLN A 89 -4.89 3.65 -32.82
N ARG A 90 -5.15 2.34 -32.75
CA ARG A 90 -5.47 1.52 -33.92
C ARG A 90 -6.71 2.04 -34.66
N VAL A 91 -7.80 2.29 -33.94
CA VAL A 91 -9.06 2.80 -34.53
C VAL A 91 -8.88 4.19 -35.12
N LEU A 92 -8.08 5.07 -34.47
CA LEU A 92 -7.77 6.38 -35.02
C LEU A 92 -6.98 6.26 -36.33
N GLN A 93 -5.98 5.38 -36.39
CA GLN A 93 -5.20 5.14 -37.61
C GLN A 93 -6.05 4.58 -38.75
N GLU A 94 -7.02 3.71 -38.44
CA GLU A 94 -7.96 3.17 -39.44
C GLU A 94 -8.98 4.22 -39.93
N ARG A 95 -9.44 5.11 -39.06
CA ARG A 95 -10.49 6.10 -39.38
C ARG A 95 -9.96 7.38 -39.99
N ILE A 96 -8.75 7.79 -39.64
CA ILE A 96 -8.13 9.01 -40.14
C ILE A 96 -7.48 8.67 -41.47
N ILE A 97 -8.11 9.12 -42.55
CA ILE A 97 -7.51 9.03 -43.89
C ILE A 97 -6.33 10.02 -43.92
N PRO A 98 -5.12 9.59 -44.33
CA PRO A 98 -4.00 10.51 -44.52
C PRO A 98 -4.38 11.55 -45.56
N LEU A 99 -3.96 12.81 -45.35
CA LEU A 99 -4.29 13.87 -46.28
C LEU A 99 -3.71 13.52 -47.67
N PRO A 100 -4.50 13.69 -48.75
CA PRO A 100 -4.00 13.53 -50.10
C PRO A 100 -2.90 14.55 -50.37
N ASP A 101 -1.94 14.17 -51.22
CA ASP A 101 -0.90 15.09 -51.66
C ASP A 101 -1.52 16.17 -52.56
N LEU A 102 -1.38 17.43 -52.15
CA LEU A 102 -2.07 18.56 -52.78
C LEU A 102 -1.23 19.23 -53.86
N ASP A 103 0.08 18.93 -53.91
CA ASP A 103 1.02 19.58 -54.83
C ASP A 103 0.90 19.04 -56.28
N ASP A 104 0.39 17.81 -56.45
CA ASP A 104 0.24 17.11 -57.74
C ASP A 104 -1.22 16.90 -58.19
N CYS A 105 -2.20 17.54 -57.52
CA CYS A 105 -3.62 17.31 -57.76
C CYS A 105 -4.26 18.40 -58.64
N ASP A 106 -4.72 18.04 -59.84
CA ASP A 106 -5.44 18.96 -60.75
C ASP A 106 -6.90 19.21 -60.30
N ASP A 107 -7.50 18.30 -59.52
CA ASP A 107 -8.92 18.31 -59.13
C ASP A 107 -9.16 18.77 -57.68
N LEU A 108 -8.53 19.86 -57.28
CA LEU A 108 -8.55 20.39 -55.91
C LEU A 108 -9.97 20.68 -55.36
N GLU A 109 -10.89 21.13 -56.22
CA GLU A 109 -12.27 21.45 -55.84
C GLU A 109 -13.07 20.21 -55.46
N GLU A 110 -12.84 19.08 -56.14
CA GLU A 110 -13.50 17.82 -55.83
C GLU A 110 -13.04 17.29 -54.47
N VAL A 111 -11.72 17.30 -54.22
CA VAL A 111 -11.13 16.91 -52.94
C VAL A 111 -11.68 17.76 -51.79
N TYR A 112 -11.77 19.08 -51.98
CA TYR A 112 -12.37 19.98 -51.00
C TYR A 112 -13.82 19.61 -50.66
N ASN A 113 -14.64 19.37 -51.68
CA ASN A 113 -16.06 19.04 -51.48
C ASN A 113 -16.24 17.70 -50.74
N GLN A 114 -15.44 16.68 -51.09
CA GLN A 114 -15.46 15.38 -50.40
C GLN A 114 -15.05 15.52 -48.91
N MET A 115 -14.00 16.28 -48.60
CA MET A 115 -13.57 16.53 -47.23
C MET A 115 -14.64 17.30 -46.44
N ARG A 116 -15.27 18.29 -47.07
CA ARG A 116 -16.35 19.09 -46.48
C ARG A 116 -17.57 18.22 -46.15
N GLU A 117 -18.00 17.36 -47.05
CA GLU A 117 -19.11 16.44 -46.81
C GLU A 117 -18.79 15.47 -45.66
N ARG A 118 -17.58 14.91 -45.65
CA ARG A 118 -17.12 14.03 -44.58
C ARG A 118 -17.10 14.73 -43.22
N LEU A 119 -16.65 15.98 -43.17
CA LEU A 119 -16.63 16.78 -41.94
C LEU A 119 -18.04 17.00 -41.39
N ILE A 120 -19.01 17.32 -42.24
CA ILE A 120 -20.41 17.53 -41.84
C ILE A 120 -21.00 16.22 -41.26
N ALA A 121 -20.73 15.09 -41.90
CA ALA A 121 -21.18 13.79 -41.39
C ALA A 121 -20.56 13.46 -40.02
N LEU A 122 -19.25 13.68 -39.86
CA LEU A 122 -18.56 13.44 -38.59
C LEU A 122 -19.06 14.34 -37.46
N GLU A 123 -19.38 15.61 -37.75
CA GLU A 123 -19.94 16.53 -36.76
C GLU A 123 -21.34 16.08 -36.30
N SER A 124 -22.17 15.59 -37.23
CA SER A 124 -23.47 15.00 -36.90
C SER A 124 -23.32 13.78 -35.98
N GLU A 125 -22.44 12.83 -36.33
CA GLU A 125 -22.16 11.64 -35.51
C GLU A 125 -21.63 12.03 -34.12
N ASN A 126 -20.74 13.02 -34.05
CA ASN A 126 -20.18 13.51 -32.79
C ASN A 126 -21.27 14.10 -31.89
N TYR A 127 -22.22 14.86 -32.47
CA TYR A 127 -23.36 15.39 -31.73
C TYR A 127 -24.23 14.28 -31.15
N ASP A 128 -24.58 13.26 -31.93
CA ASP A 128 -25.43 12.14 -31.50
C ASP A 128 -24.78 11.34 -30.35
N VAL A 129 -23.49 11.06 -30.48
CA VAL A 129 -22.71 10.38 -29.42
C VAL A 129 -22.65 11.25 -28.17
N SER A 130 -22.34 12.55 -28.31
CA SER A 130 -22.26 13.49 -27.20
C SER A 130 -23.60 13.70 -26.48
N TYR A 131 -24.71 13.68 -27.22
CA TYR A 131 -26.04 13.74 -26.64
C TYR A 131 -26.37 12.47 -25.84
N THR A 132 -26.08 11.30 -26.41
CA THR A 132 -26.28 10.01 -25.74
C THR A 132 -25.47 9.90 -24.46
N VAL A 133 -24.19 10.29 -24.48
CA VAL A 133 -23.33 10.31 -23.28
C VAL A 133 -23.93 11.22 -22.20
N ARG A 134 -24.36 12.44 -22.56
CA ARG A 134 -25.00 13.36 -21.61
C ARG A 134 -26.25 12.75 -20.99
N GLN A 135 -27.11 12.11 -21.78
CA GLN A 135 -28.31 11.45 -21.26
C GLN A 135 -27.96 10.34 -20.25
N LYS A 136 -26.92 9.55 -20.53
CA LYS A 136 -26.43 8.52 -19.62
C LYS A 136 -25.80 9.09 -18.36
N ASP A 137 -25.10 10.22 -18.43
CA ASP A 137 -24.57 10.91 -17.26
C ASP A 137 -25.69 11.42 -16.34
N PHE A 138 -26.78 11.95 -16.91
CA PHE A 138 -27.97 12.31 -16.14
C PHE A 138 -28.60 11.10 -15.46
N GLU A 139 -28.79 9.99 -16.18
CA GLU A 139 -29.34 8.74 -15.64
C GLU A 139 -28.46 8.19 -14.49
N ILE A 140 -27.13 8.19 -14.65
CA ILE A 140 -26.19 7.78 -13.60
C ILE A 140 -26.30 8.69 -12.37
N ASN A 141 -26.42 10.00 -12.57
CA ASN A 141 -26.55 10.94 -11.46
C ASN A 141 -27.87 10.74 -10.70
N GLU A 142 -28.99 10.56 -11.41
CA GLU A 142 -30.29 10.24 -10.79
C GLU A 142 -30.23 8.94 -9.99
N LEU A 143 -29.67 7.88 -10.57
CA LEU A 143 -29.49 6.60 -9.87
C LEU A 143 -28.55 6.73 -8.67
N THR A 144 -27.50 7.55 -8.78
CA THR A 144 -26.58 7.82 -7.66
C THR A 144 -27.28 8.53 -6.51
N ILE A 145 -28.15 9.51 -6.80
CA ILE A 145 -28.97 10.19 -5.80
C ILE A 145 -29.93 9.19 -5.15
N ALA A 146 -30.64 8.38 -5.94
CA ALA A 146 -31.57 7.36 -5.43
C ALA A 146 -30.88 6.35 -4.52
N VAL A 147 -29.70 5.84 -4.90
CA VAL A 147 -28.90 4.94 -4.07
C VAL A 147 -28.47 5.61 -2.76
N ASN A 148 -28.09 6.88 -2.80
CA ASN A 148 -27.69 7.62 -1.60
C ASN A 148 -28.86 7.88 -0.65
N ASP A 149 -30.05 8.18 -1.19
CA ASP A 149 -31.26 8.39 -0.41
C ASP A 149 -31.74 7.07 0.24
N LEU A 150 -31.66 5.95 -0.48
CA LEU A 150 -31.96 4.60 0.06
C LEU A 150 -30.94 4.14 1.12
N ARG A 151 -29.66 4.47 0.96
CA ARG A 151 -28.62 4.21 1.97
C ARG A 151 -28.78 5.10 3.21
N GLY A 152 -29.62 6.12 3.13
CA GLY A 152 -29.87 7.12 4.14
C GLY A 152 -28.86 8.27 4.07
N LYS A 153 -29.36 9.48 3.75
CA LYS A 153 -28.61 10.75 3.83
C LYS A 153 -27.94 11.01 5.19
N PHE A 154 -28.30 10.24 6.22
CA PHE A 154 -27.84 10.36 7.60
C PHE A 154 -27.25 9.06 8.16
N VAL A 155 -26.40 8.36 7.39
CA VAL A 155 -25.39 7.50 8.04
C VAL A 155 -24.42 8.45 8.75
N LYS A 156 -24.72 8.82 10.01
CA LYS A 156 -23.86 9.69 10.82
C LYS A 156 -22.43 9.14 10.73
N PRO A 157 -21.52 9.81 10.00
CA PRO A 157 -20.16 9.32 9.91
C PRO A 157 -19.64 9.28 11.34
N THR A 158 -19.16 8.11 11.78
CA THR A 158 -18.66 7.97 13.14
C THR A 158 -17.55 8.98 13.34
N LEU A 159 -17.83 10.04 14.10
CA LEU A 159 -16.89 11.14 14.31
C LEU A 159 -15.65 10.55 15.01
N LYS A 160 -14.58 10.34 14.25
CA LYS A 160 -13.29 9.98 14.83
C LYS A 160 -12.76 11.20 15.56
N LYS A 161 -12.26 11.02 16.79
CA LYS A 161 -11.57 12.08 17.55
C LYS A 161 -10.30 12.46 16.80
N VAL A 162 -10.41 13.40 15.88
CA VAL A 162 -9.27 14.02 15.20
C VAL A 162 -8.70 15.08 16.13
N SER A 163 -7.45 14.89 16.57
CA SER A 163 -6.74 15.92 17.32
C SER A 163 -6.47 17.11 16.38
N LYS A 164 -6.76 18.35 16.82
CA LYS A 164 -6.62 19.57 16.00
C LYS A 164 -5.17 19.83 15.55
N THR A 165 -4.20 19.14 16.15
CA THR A 165 -2.76 19.35 16.00
C THR A 165 -2.03 18.25 15.22
N GLU A 166 -2.47 16.98 15.20
CA GLU A 166 -1.78 15.90 14.44
C GLU A 166 -1.61 16.25 12.96
N GLY A 167 -2.69 16.66 12.29
CA GLY A 167 -2.66 16.96 10.86
C GLY A 167 -1.81 18.18 10.49
N LYS A 168 -1.53 19.07 11.44
CA LYS A 168 -0.64 20.24 11.25
C LYS A 168 0.83 19.84 11.42
N PHE A 169 1.14 18.95 12.36
CA PHE A 169 2.47 18.35 12.49
C PHE A 169 2.80 17.40 11.34
N ASP A 170 1.82 16.68 10.79
CA ASP A 170 2.01 15.85 9.60
C ASP A 170 2.35 16.66 8.35
N LYS A 171 1.87 17.90 8.22
CA LYS A 171 2.23 18.78 7.10
C LYS A 171 3.66 19.32 7.25
N LEU A 172 4.13 19.57 8.46
CA LEU A 172 5.53 19.91 8.72
C LEU A 172 6.43 18.69 8.44
N LYS A 173 6.04 17.50 8.94
CA LYS A 173 6.77 16.25 8.71
C LYS A 173 6.75 15.78 7.25
N LYS A 174 5.65 15.97 6.49
CA LYS A 174 5.58 15.58 5.07
C LYS A 174 6.35 16.52 4.13
N LYS A 175 6.53 17.80 4.51
CA LYS A 175 7.36 18.73 3.73
C LYS A 175 8.86 18.43 3.92
N GLU A 176 9.26 17.94 5.09
CA GLU A 176 10.65 17.54 5.37
C GLU A 176 10.93 16.06 5.11
N ALA A 177 9.92 15.18 5.06
CA ALA A 177 10.09 13.76 4.82
C ALA A 177 9.47 13.34 3.47
N ALA A 178 10.34 13.21 2.47
CA ALA A 178 10.11 12.28 1.37
C ALA A 178 9.84 10.90 1.99
N LYS A 179 8.55 10.54 2.09
CA LYS A 179 8.04 9.30 2.68
C LYS A 179 8.48 9.12 4.14
N VAL A 180 7.55 9.32 5.08
CA VAL A 180 7.72 8.83 6.47
C VAL A 180 7.70 7.30 6.42
N ASP A 181 8.77 6.70 5.93
CA ASP A 181 9.04 5.28 6.02
C ASP A 181 9.39 5.03 7.48
N PHE A 182 8.49 4.39 8.22
CA PHE A 182 8.70 3.99 9.61
C PHE A 182 9.98 3.16 9.84
N ARG A 183 10.63 2.69 8.75
CA ARG A 183 11.90 1.96 8.77
C ARG A 183 13.12 2.86 8.93
N SER A 184 13.05 4.14 8.59
CA SER A 184 14.23 5.04 8.65
C SER A 184 14.66 5.39 10.08
N ASN A 185 13.72 5.36 11.03
CA ASN A 185 14.01 5.57 12.46
C ASN A 185 14.37 4.28 13.21
N LEU A 186 14.46 3.12 12.54
CA LEU A 186 14.94 1.88 13.13
C LEU A 186 16.41 1.65 12.75
N LYS A 187 17.26 1.37 13.74
CA LYS A 187 18.62 0.85 13.49
C LYS A 187 18.52 -0.51 12.79
N THR A 188 18.96 -0.60 11.54
CA THR A 188 19.29 -1.87 10.89
C THR A 188 20.57 -2.41 11.53
N ILE A 189 20.51 -3.60 12.12
CA ILE A 189 21.69 -4.31 12.61
C ILE A 189 22.04 -5.33 11.54
N ASP A 190 23.11 -5.08 10.79
CA ASP A 190 23.63 -6.01 9.79
C ASP A 190 24.35 -7.16 10.50
N LYS A 191 23.58 -8.15 10.96
CA LYS A 191 24.13 -9.45 11.35
C LYS A 191 24.29 -10.30 10.09
N ASN A 192 25.44 -10.16 9.45
CA ASN A 192 25.90 -11.00 8.33
C ASN A 192 26.24 -12.44 8.80
N GLN A 193 25.26 -13.15 9.36
CA GLN A 193 25.48 -14.54 9.83
C GLN A 193 24.57 -15.57 9.15
N TYR A 194 23.68 -15.15 8.25
CA TYR A 194 22.75 -16.06 7.55
C TYR A 194 22.55 -15.77 6.06
N ALA A 195 23.45 -15.02 5.42
CA ALA A 195 23.42 -14.89 3.96
C ALA A 195 23.91 -16.21 3.35
N MET A 196 22.96 -17.05 2.90
CA MET A 196 23.24 -18.12 1.94
C MET A 196 23.79 -17.47 0.67
N GLU A 197 24.90 -18.00 0.15
CA GLU A 197 25.41 -17.69 -1.18
C GLU A 197 24.37 -18.13 -2.22
N GLU A 198 23.58 -17.18 -2.73
CA GLU A 198 22.79 -17.38 -3.93
C GLU A 198 23.68 -17.03 -5.14
N VAL A 199 23.98 -18.07 -5.92
CA VAL A 199 24.75 -18.03 -7.16
C VAL A 199 24.16 -17.00 -8.12
N SER A 200 24.97 -16.00 -8.46
CA SER A 200 24.68 -14.96 -9.43
C SER A 200 24.67 -15.53 -10.85
N LEU A 201 23.48 -15.76 -11.40
CA LEU A 201 23.32 -15.78 -12.86
C LEU A 201 23.24 -14.33 -13.36
N THR A 202 24.31 -13.94 -14.04
CA THR A 202 24.53 -12.65 -14.68
C THR A 202 23.50 -12.39 -15.78
N LEU A 203 22.70 -11.34 -15.60
CA LEU A 203 21.91 -10.74 -16.68
C LEU A 203 22.69 -9.55 -17.24
N GLU A 204 23.72 -9.86 -18.05
CA GLU A 204 24.32 -8.90 -18.96
C GLU A 204 23.44 -8.75 -20.21
N LYS A 205 23.23 -7.48 -20.60
CA LYS A 205 22.94 -6.99 -21.96
C LYS A 205 21.55 -7.30 -22.54
N ILE A 206 20.58 -6.44 -22.24
CA ILE A 206 19.77 -5.80 -23.31
C ILE A 206 19.69 -4.31 -23.01
N ASN A 207 20.65 -3.57 -23.55
CA ASN A 207 20.53 -2.13 -23.74
C ASN A 207 19.66 -1.94 -25.01
N SER A 208 18.41 -1.50 -24.86
CA SER A 208 17.52 -1.17 -25.99
C SER A 208 17.17 0.32 -25.94
N PRO A 209 17.35 1.07 -27.03
CA PRO A 209 17.30 2.54 -27.03
C PRO A 209 15.88 3.09 -27.15
N LEU A 210 14.92 2.55 -26.38
CA LEU A 210 13.54 3.08 -26.35
C LEU A 210 13.27 4.03 -25.18
N ALA A 211 14.30 4.36 -24.38
CA ALA A 211 14.21 5.35 -23.30
C ALA A 211 14.19 6.82 -23.78
N ALA A 212 14.19 7.08 -25.09
CA ALA A 212 14.31 8.42 -25.66
C ALA A 212 12.97 9.12 -26.01
N TYR A 213 11.81 8.50 -25.76
CA TYR A 213 10.51 9.16 -25.94
C TYR A 213 9.71 9.18 -24.64
N TRP A 214 10.21 9.94 -23.68
CA TRP A 214 9.38 10.55 -22.62
C TRP A 214 9.31 12.04 -22.90
N ILE A 215 8.38 12.42 -23.77
CA ILE A 215 7.88 13.80 -23.88
C ILE A 215 6.59 13.82 -23.06
N ASP A 216 6.55 14.72 -22.07
CA ASP A 216 5.46 14.94 -21.13
C ASP A 216 4.10 15.17 -21.83
N PRO A 217 3.05 14.34 -21.59
CA PRO A 217 1.71 14.59 -22.14
C PRO A 217 0.83 15.47 -21.24
N PHE A 218 1.38 16.09 -20.20
CA PHE A 218 0.65 16.98 -19.28
C PHE A 218 1.28 18.38 -19.23
N GLY A 219 1.20 19.10 -20.35
CA GLY A 219 1.34 20.54 -20.39
C GLY A 219 0.12 21.22 -19.78
N THR A 220 0.07 21.34 -18.46
CA THR A 220 -0.84 22.29 -17.80
C THR A 220 -0.37 23.70 -18.09
N HIS A 221 -0.86 24.30 -19.18
CA HIS A 221 -0.90 25.76 -19.30
C HIS A 221 -1.92 26.28 -18.28
N GLN A 222 -1.42 26.55 -17.08
CA GLN A 222 -2.08 27.42 -16.12
C GLN A 222 -2.06 28.83 -16.75
N LEU A 223 -3.17 29.22 -17.38
CA LEU A 223 -3.43 30.62 -17.72
C LEU A 223 -3.46 31.38 -16.39
N ALA A 224 -2.39 32.12 -16.12
CA ALA A 224 -2.32 33.05 -15.00
C ALA A 224 -3.44 34.10 -15.14
N PRO A 225 -4.08 34.54 -14.05
CA PRO A 225 -5.02 35.65 -14.11
C PRO A 225 -4.28 36.92 -14.56
N ARG A 226 -4.77 37.54 -15.64
CA ARG A 226 -4.31 38.87 -16.07
C ARG A 226 -4.47 39.84 -14.91
N ARG A 227 -3.34 40.33 -14.40
CA ARG A 227 -3.26 41.49 -13.52
C ARG A 227 -3.73 42.70 -14.33
N ILE A 228 -4.94 43.18 -14.06
CA ILE A 228 -5.41 44.48 -14.54
C ILE A 228 -4.52 45.53 -13.85
N SER A 229 -3.54 46.06 -14.59
CA SER A 229 -2.79 47.23 -14.17
C SER A 229 -3.63 48.47 -14.47
N SER A 230 -4.22 49.04 -13.43
CA SER A 230 -4.63 50.44 -13.45
C SER A 230 -3.38 51.31 -13.47
N ASN A 231 -2.91 51.68 -14.67
CA ASN A 231 -2.16 52.92 -14.83
C ASN A 231 -3.17 53.98 -15.30
N SER A 232 -3.67 54.73 -14.32
CA SER A 232 -4.02 56.12 -14.50
C SER A 232 -2.72 56.90 -14.70
N ASP A 233 -2.55 57.49 -15.89
CA ASP A 233 -1.74 58.68 -16.23
C ASP A 233 -1.59 58.68 -17.77
N CYS A 234 -1.81 59.71 -18.58
CA CYS A 234 -2.33 61.08 -18.49
C CYS A 234 -2.26 61.65 -19.95
N ILE A 235 -3.09 62.66 -20.30
CA ILE A 235 -2.95 63.65 -21.42
C ILE A 235 -3.45 63.16 -22.81
N ASP A 236 -4.27 63.87 -23.62
CA ASP A 236 -4.71 65.29 -23.73
C ASP A 236 -6.26 65.44 -23.71
#